data_AF-A0A7C3TMJ2-F1
#
_entry.id   AF-A0A7C3TMJ2-F1
#
_cell.length_a   1.000
_cell.length_b   1.000
_cell.length_c   1.000
_cell.angle_alpha   90.00
_cell.angle_beta   90.00
_cell.angle_gamma   90.00
#
_symmetry.space_group_name_H-M   'P 1'
#
loop_
_entity.id
_entity.type
_entity.pdbx_description
1 polymer ?
#
loop_
_entity_poly.entity_id
_entity_poly.type
_entity_poly.pdbx_seq_one_letter_code
_entity_poly.pdbx_strand_id
1 'polypeptide(L)' 'MIKIKKVPVEVYSRIVGYFRPVSQWNEGKKEEFKERKEFTLKELCDSLTHIDSNKLHPTMNNDGSKQWH' A
#
# COMPACT_ATOMS: atom_id res chain seq x y z
N MET A 1 27.55 35.03 -14.11
CA MET A 1 26.26 34.50 -13.65
C MET A 1 26.15 33.04 -14.08
N ILE A 2 26.08 32.09 -13.15
CA ILE A 2 25.87 30.68 -13.47
C ILE A 2 24.37 30.48 -13.71
N LYS A 3 23.98 30.04 -14.91
CA LYS A 3 22.59 29.64 -15.21
C LYS A 3 22.40 28.18 -14.81
N ILE A 4 21.56 27.93 -13.80
CA ILE A 4 21.17 26.56 -13.43
C ILE A 4 20.10 26.09 -14.41
N LYS A 5 20.37 25.01 -15.15
CA LYS A 5 19.43 24.38 -16.07
C LYS A 5 18.68 23.26 -15.34
N LYS A 6 17.37 23.42 -15.15
CA LYS A 6 16.49 22.35 -14.65
C LYS A 6 16.12 21.44 -15.82
N VAL A 7 16.41 20.14 -15.69
CA VAL A 7 16.03 19.12 -16.68
C VAL A 7 14.98 18.20 -16.05
N PRO A 8 13.84 17.96 -16.72
CA PRO A 8 12.84 17.02 -16.22
C PRO A 8 13.38 15.59 -16.29
N VAL A 9 13.08 14.80 -15.26
CA VAL A 9 13.45 13.38 -15.22
C VAL A 9 12.36 12.56 -15.89
N GLU A 10 12.76 11.53 -16.63
CA GLU A 10 11.82 10.55 -17.16
C GLU A 10 11.34 9.59 -16.08
N VAL A 11 10.01 9.47 -15.95
CA VAL A 11 9.39 8.55 -15.00
C VAL A 11 8.95 7.30 -15.74
N TYR A 12 9.33 6.13 -15.24
CA TYR A 12 8.98 4.84 -15.80
C TYR A 12 8.06 4.08 -14.84
N SER A 13 7.16 3.28 -15.40
CA SER A 13 6.26 2.41 -14.63
C SER A 13 6.16 1.03 -15.27
N ARG A 14 5.94 0.01 -14.44
CA ARG A 14 5.83 -1.39 -14.86
C ARG A 14 4.40 -1.68 -15.32
N ILE A 15 4.29 -2.27 -16.52
CA ILE A 15 3.00 -2.68 -17.10
C ILE A 15 2.80 -4.18 -16.88
N VAL A 16 3.10 -5.02 -17.86
CA VAL A 16 2.93 -6.49 -17.80
C VAL A 16 4.26 -7.21 -17.98
N GLY A 17 5.25 -6.84 -17.17
CA GLY A 17 6.57 -7.48 -17.17
C GLY A 17 7.74 -6.59 -17.63
N TYR A 18 7.47 -5.39 -18.14
CA TYR A 18 8.51 -4.44 -18.56
C TYR A 18 8.17 -2.99 -18.16
N PHE A 19 9.17 -2.11 -18.21
CA PHE A 19 9.04 -0.69 -17.92
C PHE A 19 8.74 0.14 -19.18
N ARG A 20 7.82 1.10 -19.07
CA ARG A 20 7.48 2.06 -20.13
C ARG A 20 7.47 3.48 -19.56
N PRO A 21 7.94 4.51 -20.30
CA PRO A 21 7.83 5.90 -19.87
C PRO A 21 6.36 6.29 -19.64
N VAL A 22 6.06 6.89 -18.50
CA VAL A 22 4.72 7.35 -18.12
C VAL A 22 4.24 8.48 -19.05
N SER A 23 5.19 9.28 -19.56
CA SER A 23 4.92 10.34 -20.55
C SER A 23 4.31 9.81 -21.86
N GLN A 24 4.48 8.51 -22.17
CA GLN A 24 4.00 7.88 -23.39
C GLN A 24 2.69 7.09 -23.20
N TRP A 25 1.99 7.26 -22.07
CA TRP A 25 0.72 6.57 -21.82
C TRP A 25 -0.41 7.19 -22.62
N ASN A 26 -1.16 6.34 -23.33
CA ASN A 26 -2.44 6.73 -23.94
C ASN A 26 -3.55 6.78 -22.88
N GLU A 27 -4.73 7.27 -23.27
CA GLU A 27 -5.87 7.45 -22.35
C GLU A 27 -6.32 6.13 -21.72
N GLY A 28 -6.41 5.05 -22.51
CA GLY A 28 -6.78 3.73 -22.00
C GLY A 28 -5.82 3.21 -20.93
N LYS A 29 -4.50 3.42 -21.07
CA LYS A 29 -3.51 3.02 -20.05
C LYS A 29 -3.57 3.86 -18.79
N LYS A 30 -3.92 5.15 -18.90
CA LYS A 30 -4.17 5.99 -17.72
C LYS A 30 -5.39 5.48 -16.96
N GLU A 31 -6.45 5.09 -17.66
CA GLU A 31 -7.65 4.54 -17.03
C GLU A 31 -7.40 3.18 -16.40
N GLU A 32 -6.78 2.24 -17.13
CA GLU A 32 -6.35 0.94 -16.58
C GLU A 32 -5.51 1.10 -15.31
N PHE A 33 -4.60 2.10 -15.27
CA PHE A 33 -3.79 2.35 -14.09
C PHE A 33 -4.61 2.83 -12.89
N LYS A 34 -5.63 3.68 -13.10
CA LYS A 34 -6.52 4.13 -12.01
C LYS A 34 -7.34 2.99 -11.41
N GLU A 35 -7.68 1.98 -12.22
CA GLU A 35 -8.41 0.80 -11.77
C GLU A 35 -7.54 -0.19 -10.97
N ARG A 36 -6.21 -0.01 -10.95
CA ARG A 36 -5.31 -0.87 -10.17
C ARG A 36 -5.57 -0.68 -8.68
N LYS A 37 -5.74 -1.80 -7.98
CA LYS A 37 -5.85 -1.83 -6.52
C LYS A 37 -4.49 -2.12 -5.92
N GLU A 38 -4.06 -1.23 -5.04
CA GLU A 38 -2.90 -1.45 -4.19
C GLU A 38 -3.33 -2.27 -2.97
N PHE A 39 -2.49 -3.21 -2.56
CA PHE A 39 -2.71 -3.92 -1.31
C PHE A 39 -2.13 -3.10 -0.17
N THR A 40 -2.96 -2.75 0.80
CA THR A 40 -2.48 -2.11 2.02
C THR A 40 -2.12 -3.15 3.07
N LEU A 41 -1.16 -2.82 3.94
CA LEU A 41 -0.84 -3.68 5.10
C LEU A 41 -2.05 -3.89 6.01
N LYS A 42 -2.96 -2.92 6.05
CA LYS A 42 -4.21 -3.02 6.82
C LYS A 42 -5.12 -4.09 6.24
N GLU A 43 -5.40 -4.08 4.94
CA GLU A 43 -6.21 -5.11 4.29
C GLU A 43 -5.57 -6.50 4.41
N LEU A 44 -4.24 -6.56 4.35
CA LEU A 44 -3.51 -7.80 4.57
C LEU A 44 -3.68 -8.30 6.01
N CYS A 45 -3.50 -7.43 7.01
CA CYS A 45 -3.69 -7.76 8.42
C CYS A 45 -5.12 -8.21 8.68
N ASP A 46 -6.12 -7.44 8.24
CA ASP A 46 -7.54 -7.74 8.39
C ASP A 46 -7.89 -9.11 7.76
N SER A 47 -7.26 -9.49 6.63
CA SER A 47 -7.46 -10.80 5.99
C SER A 47 -6.81 -11.98 6.73
N LEU A 48 -5.69 -11.73 7.41
CA LEU A 48 -4.93 -12.74 8.15
C LEU A 48 -5.45 -12.90 9.59
N THR A 49 -6.09 -11.87 10.13
CA THR A 49 -6.70 -11.90 11.45
C THR A 49 -8.19 -12.21 11.32
N HIS A 50 -8.56 -13.50 11.35
CA HIS A 50 -9.80 -13.92 12.02
C HIS A 50 -9.65 -13.87 13.56
N ILE A 51 -8.71 -13.06 14.05
CA ILE A 51 -8.52 -12.83 15.47
C ILE A 51 -9.43 -11.66 15.78
N ASP A 52 -10.59 -12.01 16.31
CA ASP A 52 -11.51 -11.08 16.96
C ASP A 52 -10.67 -10.07 17.75
N SER A 53 -10.73 -8.79 17.41
CA SER A 53 -9.91 -7.74 18.05
C SER A 53 -10.15 -7.67 19.56
N ASN A 54 -11.24 -8.28 20.04
CA ASN A 54 -11.56 -8.54 21.45
C ASN A 54 -10.67 -9.59 22.14
N LYS A 55 -9.96 -10.46 21.41
CA LYS A 55 -9.01 -11.46 21.96
C LYS A 55 -7.58 -10.94 22.12
N LEU A 56 -7.26 -9.79 21.54
CA LEU A 56 -5.93 -9.17 21.66
C LEU A 56 -5.75 -8.42 22.99
N HIS A 57 -6.81 -8.27 23.78
CA HIS A 57 -6.74 -7.65 25.09
C HIS A 57 -6.78 -8.72 26.20
N PRO A 58 -5.87 -8.67 27.18
CA PRO A 58 -5.93 -9.58 28.31
C PRO A 58 -7.20 -9.29 29.12
N THR A 59 -7.91 -10.34 29.52
CA THR A 59 -9.02 -10.22 30.46
C THR A 59 -8.46 -10.06 31.88
N MET A 60 -9.09 -9.20 32.68
CA MET A 60 -8.76 -9.08 34.10
C MET A 60 -9.53 -10.16 34.86
N ASN A 61 -8.81 -10.99 35.60
CA ASN A 61 -9.37 -11.94 36.55
C ASN A 61 -9.84 -11.19 37.81
N ASN A 62 -10.69 -11.86 38.61
CA ASN A 62 -11.24 -11.28 39.85
C ASN A 62 -10.19 -10.99 40.93
N ASP A 63 -9.02 -11.61 40.85
CA ASP A 63 -7.85 -11.35 41.71
C ASP A 63 -6.97 -10.20 41.18
N GLY A 64 -7.37 -9.55 40.09
CA GLY A 64 -6.62 -8.49 39.43
C GLY A 64 -5.48 -8.98 38.53
N SER A 65 -5.28 -10.30 38.40
CA SER A 65 -4.31 -10.86 37.46
C SER A 65 -4.82 -10.79 36.02
N LYS A 66 -3.90 -10.69 35.05
CA LYS A 66 -4.23 -10.64 33.62
C LYS A 66 -4.15 -12.02 33.00
N GLN A 67 -5.19 -12.45 32.29
CA GLN A 67 -5.21 -13.69 31.51
C GLN A 67 -5.24 -13.38 30.00
N TRP A 68 -4.34 -14.02 29.26
CA TRP A 68 -4.33 -14.01 27.79
C TRP A 68 -5.01 -15.30 27.29
N HIS A 69 -5.79 -15.21 26.21
CA HIS A 69 -6.45 -16.36 25.57
C HIS A 69 -5.58 -16.98 24.49
#